data_AF-A0A496SZG4-F1
#
_entry.id   AF-A0A496SZG4-F1
#
_cell.length_a   1.000
_cell.length_b   1.000
_cell.length_c   1.000
_cell.angle_alpha   90.00
_cell.angle_beta   90.00
_cell.angle_gamma   90.00
#
_symmetry.space_group_name_H-M   'P 1'
#
loop_
_entity.id
_entity.type
_entity.pdbx_description
1 polymer ?
#
loop_
_entity_poly.entity_id
_entity_poly.type
_entity_poly.pdbx_seq_one_letter_code
_entity_poly.pdbx_strand_id
1 'polypeptide(L)'
;MSETGYPAVDTSIFANLKRLLKHSAIYGIGHIVTRSLGFLLLPLYTNYIPAGEFGKAALIFTFLGIMNVIYLYGMDVAFLRHFLLYEDDQKRKALFNSAFLSIVTSASLFSAILLFKAKLFAQLIFG
;
A
#
# COMPACT_ATOMS: atom_id res chain seq x y z
N MET A 1 -42.65 -37.88 8.77
CA MET A 1 -42.27 -36.92 7.71
C MET A 1 -42.16 -35.56 8.36
N SER A 2 -41.04 -35.25 9.00
CA SER A 2 -40.77 -33.91 9.60
C SER A 2 -39.39 -33.87 10.26
N GLU A 3 -38.34 -33.48 9.52
CA GLU A 3 -37.13 -32.87 10.11
C GLU A 3 -36.55 -31.87 9.10
N THR A 4 -37.12 -30.66 9.07
CA THR A 4 -36.46 -29.51 8.44
C THR A 4 -35.56 -28.85 9.48
N GLY A 5 -34.33 -29.36 9.60
CA GLY A 5 -33.28 -28.77 10.43
C GLY A 5 -32.74 -27.48 9.80
N TYR A 6 -33.24 -26.33 10.25
CA TYR A 6 -32.62 -25.03 9.96
C TYR A 6 -31.26 -24.92 10.70
N PRO A 7 -30.16 -24.52 10.04
CA PRO A 7 -28.85 -24.45 10.66
C PRO A 7 -28.75 -23.27 11.65
N ALA A 8 -27.89 -23.40 12.66
CA ALA A 8 -27.63 -22.40 13.70
C ALA A 8 -27.06 -21.08 13.14
N VAL A 9 -27.94 -20.12 12.82
CA VAL A 9 -27.59 -18.85 12.14
C VAL A 9 -27.11 -17.73 13.09
N ASP A 10 -27.32 -17.82 14.40
CA ASP A 10 -27.30 -16.58 15.21
C ASP A 10 -25.92 -16.20 15.80
N THR A 11 -25.15 -17.15 16.32
CA THR A 11 -23.97 -16.82 17.14
C THR A 11 -22.67 -16.62 16.34
N SER A 12 -22.48 -17.37 15.25
CA SER A 12 -21.24 -17.34 14.46
C SER A 12 -21.14 -16.10 13.57
N ILE A 13 -22.26 -15.62 13.03
CA ILE A 13 -22.33 -14.38 12.24
C ILE A 13 -22.01 -13.17 13.13
N PHE A 14 -22.62 -13.12 14.32
CA PHE A 14 -22.35 -12.05 15.28
C PHE A 14 -20.88 -12.03 15.73
N ALA A 15 -20.30 -13.20 15.99
CA ALA A 15 -18.88 -13.33 16.32
C ALA A 15 -17.96 -12.87 15.17
N ASN A 16 -18.28 -13.21 13.92
CA ASN A 16 -17.53 -12.77 12.74
C ASN A 16 -17.66 -11.26 12.50
N LEU A 17 -18.86 -10.69 12.67
CA LEU A 17 -19.08 -9.25 12.57
C LEU A 17 -18.28 -8.49 13.62
N LYS A 18 -18.31 -8.96 14.88
CA LYS A 18 -17.49 -8.39 15.97
C LYS A 18 -16.00 -8.45 15.66
N ARG A 19 -15.53 -9.57 15.08
CA ARG A 19 -14.13 -9.73 14.66
C ARG A 19 -13.78 -8.74 13.55
N LEU A 20 -14.63 -8.61 12.53
CA LEU A 20 -14.42 -7.68 11.42
C LEU A 20 -14.34 -6.23 11.93
N LEU A 21 -15.30 -5.80 12.74
CA LEU A 21 -15.30 -4.46 13.33
C LEU A 21 -14.05 -4.20 14.17
N LYS A 22 -13.58 -5.20 14.95
CA LYS A 22 -12.33 -5.08 15.71
C LYS A 22 -11.13 -4.87 14.80
N HIS A 23 -10.99 -5.65 13.73
CA HIS A 23 -9.91 -5.45 12.77
C HIS A 23 -10.03 -4.09 12.08
N SER A 24 -11.20 -3.75 11.55
CA SER A 24 -11.46 -2.46 10.91
C SER A 24 -11.18 -1.27 11.84
N ALA A 25 -11.53 -1.36 13.11
CA ALA A 25 -11.22 -0.34 14.11
C ALA A 25 -9.72 -0.20 14.33
N ILE A 26 -8.98 -1.31 14.47
CA ILE A 26 -7.52 -1.28 14.67
C ILE A 26 -6.82 -0.65 13.45
N TYR A 27 -7.15 -1.10 12.24
CA TYR A 27 -6.58 -0.54 11.01
C TYR A 27 -6.99 0.92 10.82
N GLY A 28 -8.27 1.25 11.05
CA GLY A 28 -8.81 2.60 10.94
C GLY A 28 -8.16 3.58 11.91
N ILE A 29 -8.03 3.20 13.19
CA ILE A 29 -7.35 4.02 14.20
C ILE A 29 -5.89 4.23 13.81
N GLY A 30 -5.19 3.20 13.33
CA GLY A 30 -3.81 3.34 12.84
C GLY A 30 -3.68 4.37 11.72
N HIS A 31 -4.59 4.33 10.74
CA HIS A 31 -4.64 5.32 9.67
C HIS A 31 -4.94 6.73 10.19
N ILE A 32 -5.93 6.89 11.08
CA ILE A 32 -6.28 8.19 11.66
C ILE A 32 -5.09 8.77 12.40
N VAL A 33 -4.47 8.01 13.30
CA VAL A 33 -3.29 8.45 14.06
C VAL A 33 -2.17 8.91 13.12
N THR A 34 -1.87 8.13 12.09
CA THR A 34 -0.84 8.48 11.10
C THR A 34 -1.15 9.80 10.39
N ARG A 35 -2.41 10.02 10.00
CA ARG A 35 -2.84 11.27 9.35
C ARG A 35 -2.91 12.45 10.32
N SER A 36 -3.35 12.22 11.54
CA SER A 36 -3.39 13.22 12.60
C SER A 36 -2.00 13.74 12.94
N LEU A 37 -0.96 12.88 12.97
CA LEU A 37 0.42 13.32 13.12
C LEU A 37 0.83 14.27 11.99
N GLY A 38 0.54 13.92 10.73
CA GLY A 38 0.80 14.80 9.59
C GLY A 38 0.07 16.15 9.69
N PHE A 39 -1.17 16.14 10.18
CA PHE A 39 -1.96 17.35 10.41
C PHE A 39 -1.41 18.21 11.57
N LEU A 40 -0.96 17.60 12.66
CA LEU A 40 -0.34 18.30 13.80
C LEU A 40 1.01 18.90 13.42
N LEU A 41 1.74 18.27 12.50
CA LEU A 41 2.97 18.80 11.93
C LEU A 41 2.72 19.96 10.96
N LEU A 42 1.49 20.15 10.47
CA LEU A 42 1.16 21.22 9.54
C LEU A 42 1.46 22.62 10.12
N PRO A 43 0.96 23.02 11.31
CA PRO A 43 1.31 24.31 11.91
C PRO A 43 2.82 24.42 12.20
N LEU A 44 3.50 23.32 12.53
CA LEU A 44 4.95 23.35 12.68
C LEU A 44 5.63 23.67 11.33
N TYR A 45 5.26 22.98 10.26
CA TYR A 45 5.86 23.21 8.95
C TYR A 45 5.50 24.56 8.35
N THR A 46 4.27 25.05 8.50
CA THR A 46 3.85 26.33 7.90
C THR A 46 4.41 27.56 8.62
N ASN A 47 4.83 27.43 9.88
CA ASN A 47 5.54 28.51 10.58
C ASN A 47 7.02 28.62 10.19
N TYR A 48 7.66 27.51 9.80
CA TYR A 48 9.10 27.48 9.51
C TYR A 48 9.44 27.35 8.02
N ILE A 49 8.52 26.84 7.19
CA ILE A 49 8.72 26.59 5.75
C ILE A 49 7.82 27.53 4.93
N PRO A 50 8.39 28.26 3.94
CA PRO A 50 7.59 29.06 3.02
C PRO A 50 6.55 28.19 2.30
N ALA A 51 5.32 28.69 2.17
CA ALA A 51 4.20 27.96 1.54
C ALA A 51 4.53 27.42 0.13
N GLY A 52 5.38 28.12 -0.63
CA GLY A 52 5.83 27.69 -1.95
C GLY A 52 6.69 26.41 -1.95
N GLU A 53 7.47 26.16 -0.90
CA GLU A 53 8.26 24.93 -0.78
C GLU A 53 7.42 23.74 -0.30
N PHE A 54 6.42 24.01 0.55
CA PHE A 54 5.46 22.99 0.97
C PHE A 54 4.66 22.42 -0.21
N GLY A 55 4.27 23.28 -1.18
CA GLY A 55 3.61 22.85 -2.41
C GLY A 55 4.47 21.91 -3.26
N LYS A 56 5.79 22.18 -3.36
CA LYS A 56 6.74 21.29 -4.07
C LYS A 56 6.85 19.93 -3.40
N ALA A 57 6.95 19.89 -2.07
CA ALA A 57 6.97 18.64 -1.33
C ALA A 57 5.68 17.82 -1.54
N ALA A 58 4.52 18.47 -1.51
CA ALA A 58 3.23 17.82 -1.77
C ALA A 58 3.14 17.22 -3.19
N LEU A 59 3.68 17.92 -4.20
CA LEU A 59 3.77 17.42 -5.58
C LEU A 59 4.70 16.20 -5.67
N ILE A 60 5.86 16.23 -5.01
CA ILE A 60 6.78 15.09 -4.95
C ILE A 60 6.10 13.88 -4.32
N PHE A 61 5.42 14.04 -3.17
CA PHE A 61 4.73 12.92 -2.52
C PHE A 61 3.59 12.36 -3.37
N THR A 62 2.86 13.22 -4.10
CA THR A 62 1.81 12.79 -5.03
C THR A 62 2.42 11.96 -6.17
N PHE A 63 3.51 12.45 -6.76
CA PHE A 63 4.26 11.73 -7.78
C PHE A 63 4.77 10.38 -7.28
N LEU A 64 5.37 10.34 -6.08
CA LEU A 64 5.83 9.09 -5.46
C LEU A 64 4.68 8.10 -5.22
N GLY A 65 3.49 8.59 -4.85
CA GLY A 65 2.29 7.76 -4.73
C GLY A 65 1.90 7.07 -6.04
N ILE A 66 1.90 7.82 -7.15
CA ILE A 66 1.63 7.28 -8.48
C ILE A 66 2.75 6.30 -8.90
N MET A 67 4.00 6.67 -8.67
CA MET A 67 5.15 5.80 -8.99
C MET A 67 5.10 4.51 -8.20
N ASN A 68 4.67 4.51 -6.93
CA ASN A 68 4.55 3.28 -6.15
C ASN A 68 3.62 2.26 -6.83
N VAL A 69 2.46 2.71 -7.32
CA VAL A 69 1.52 1.84 -8.06
C VAL A 69 2.18 1.24 -9.31
N ILE A 70 2.96 2.03 -10.05
CA ILE A 70 3.67 1.57 -11.26
C ILE A 70 4.80 0.60 -10.91
N TYR A 71 5.61 0.94 -9.92
CA TYR A 71 6.78 0.15 -9.50
C TYR A 71 6.38 -1.19 -8.90
N LEU A 72 5.29 -1.23 -8.14
CA LEU A 72 4.83 -2.44 -7.47
C LEU A 72 3.89 -3.27 -8.34
N TYR A 73 3.11 -2.64 -9.23
CA TYR A 73 2.18 -3.27 -10.20
C TYR A 73 1.31 -4.41 -9.64
N GLY A 74 1.04 -4.43 -8.33
CA GLY A 74 0.29 -5.47 -7.61
C GLY A 74 1.08 -6.73 -7.25
N MET A 75 2.41 -6.70 -7.39
CA MET A 75 3.30 -7.82 -7.06
C MET A 75 3.27 -8.18 -5.57
N ASP A 76 3.07 -7.21 -4.68
CA ASP A 76 2.92 -7.43 -3.24
C ASP A 76 1.73 -8.34 -2.90
N VAL A 77 0.56 -8.05 -3.47
CA VAL A 77 -0.67 -8.84 -3.29
C VAL A 77 -0.54 -10.19 -3.97
N ALA A 78 0.00 -10.22 -5.21
CA ALA A 78 0.22 -11.47 -5.94
C ALA A 78 1.20 -12.38 -5.20
N PHE A 79 2.31 -11.84 -4.69
CA PHE A 79 3.29 -12.58 -3.92
C PHE A 79 2.66 -13.19 -2.66
N LEU A 80 1.97 -12.38 -1.84
CA LEU A 80 1.37 -12.88 -0.59
C LEU A 80 0.35 -13.99 -0.87
N ARG A 81 -0.51 -13.82 -1.88
CA ARG A 81 -1.49 -14.83 -2.27
C ARG A 81 -0.82 -16.16 -2.62
N HIS A 82 0.20 -16.15 -3.48
CA HIS A 82 0.86 -17.38 -3.91
C HIS A 82 1.75 -17.98 -2.82
N PHE A 83 2.37 -17.14 -1.99
CA PHE A 83 3.19 -17.58 -0.88
C PHE A 83 2.39 -18.38 0.15
N LEU A 84 1.15 -17.98 0.42
CA LEU A 84 0.24 -18.69 1.32
C LEU A 84 -0.33 -19.99 0.72
N LEU A 85 -0.37 -20.13 -0.61
CA LEU A 85 -0.86 -21.32 -1.30
C LEU A 85 0.16 -22.46 -1.38
N TYR A 86 1.45 -22.14 -1.40
CA TYR A 86 2.50 -23.16 -1.38
C TYR A 86 2.80 -23.58 0.06
N GLU A 87 2.80 -24.88 0.33
CA GLU A 87 3.22 -25.46 1.62
C GLU A 87 4.71 -25.86 1.61
N ASP A 88 5.28 -26.08 0.42
CA ASP A 88 6.68 -26.47 0.22
C ASP A 88 7.62 -25.25 0.27
N ASP A 89 8.58 -25.30 1.18
CA ASP A 89 9.60 -24.27 1.39
C ASP A 89 10.46 -24.02 0.14
N GLN A 90 10.73 -25.05 -0.68
CA GLN A 90 11.50 -24.87 -1.91
C GLN A 90 10.74 -24.02 -2.93
N LYS A 91 9.43 -24.27 -3.07
CA LYS A 91 8.56 -23.48 -3.95
C LYS A 91 8.40 -22.04 -3.45
N ARG A 92 8.29 -21.85 -2.13
CA ARG A 92 8.26 -20.50 -1.52
C ARG A 92 9.55 -19.71 -1.78
N LYS A 93 10.72 -20.35 -1.65
CA LYS A 93 12.01 -19.72 -1.97
C LYS A 93 12.12 -19.36 -3.45
N ALA A 94 11.73 -20.27 -4.34
CA ALA A 94 11.73 -20.00 -5.78
C ALA A 94 10.79 -18.84 -6.16
N LEU A 95 9.58 -18.81 -5.58
CA LEU A 95 8.63 -17.71 -5.76
C LEU A 95 9.21 -16.38 -5.27
N PHE A 96 9.80 -16.35 -4.07
CA PHE A 96 10.45 -15.15 -3.54
C PHE A 96 11.57 -14.66 -4.45
N ASN A 97 12.46 -15.56 -4.89
CA ASN A 97 13.57 -15.18 -5.76
C ASN A 97 13.06 -14.62 -7.11
N SER A 98 12.04 -15.23 -7.70
CA SER A 98 11.43 -14.77 -8.95
C SER A 98 10.75 -13.42 -8.79
N ALA A 99 9.92 -13.24 -7.75
CA ALA A 99 9.24 -11.98 -7.47
C ALA A 99 10.24 -10.86 -7.16
N PHE A 100 11.25 -11.14 -6.34
CA PHE A 100 12.31 -10.20 -6.00
C PHE A 100 13.09 -9.75 -7.23
N LEU A 101 13.55 -10.70 -8.05
CA LEU A 101 14.28 -10.38 -9.27
C LEU A 101 13.42 -9.58 -10.25
N SER A 102 12.13 -9.93 -10.37
CA SER A 102 11.18 -9.19 -11.19
C SER A 102 11.03 -7.73 -10.74
N ILE A 103 10.84 -7.49 -9.43
CA ILE A 103 10.71 -6.13 -8.89
C ILE A 103 12.02 -5.36 -9.07
N VAL A 104 13.16 -5.96 -8.75
CA VAL A 104 14.46 -5.27 -8.83
C VAL A 104 14.78 -4.91 -10.29
N THR A 105 14.52 -5.82 -11.23
CA THR A 105 14.77 -5.56 -12.66
C THR A 105 13.80 -4.51 -13.22
N SER A 106 12.50 -4.60 -12.93
CA SER A 106 11.53 -3.60 -13.38
C SER A 106 11.78 -2.22 -12.74
N ALA A 107 12.08 -2.18 -11.44
CA ALA A 107 12.39 -0.94 -10.72
C ALA A 107 13.68 -0.28 -11.26
N SER A 108 14.71 -1.09 -11.55
CA SER A 108 15.94 -0.58 -12.17
C SER A 108 15.68 -0.01 -13.56
N LEU A 109 14.86 -0.69 -14.37
CA LEU A 109 14.46 -0.22 -15.70
C LEU A 109 13.66 1.08 -15.63
N PHE A 110 12.64 1.15 -14.77
CA PHE A 110 11.84 2.36 -14.59
C PHE A 110 12.67 3.52 -14.05
N SER A 111 13.59 3.25 -13.12
CA SER A 111 14.51 4.26 -12.59
C SER A 111 15.44 4.78 -13.69
N ALA A 112 15.99 3.91 -14.53
CA ALA A 112 16.82 4.31 -15.66
C ALA A 112 16.04 5.22 -16.62
N ILE A 113 14.81 4.84 -16.99
CA ILE A 113 13.94 5.65 -17.87
C ILE A 113 13.66 7.03 -17.24
N LEU A 114 13.34 7.08 -15.95
CA LEU A 114 13.12 8.33 -15.24
C LEU A 114 14.37 9.22 -15.23
N LEU A 115 15.56 8.65 -15.03
CA LEU A 115 16.81 9.41 -15.06
C LEU A 115 17.11 9.96 -16.46
N PHE A 116 16.92 9.17 -17.52
CA PHE A 116 17.10 9.64 -18.90
C PHE A 116 16.11 10.76 -19.28
N LYS A 117 14.91 10.74 -18.72
CA LYS A 117 13.87 11.76 -18.93
C LYS A 117 13.75 12.74 -17.77
N ALA A 118 14.74 12.81 -16.88
CA ALA A 118 14.64 13.56 -15.62
C ALA A 118 14.31 15.03 -15.86
N LYS A 119 14.89 15.64 -16.90
CA LYS A 119 14.61 17.04 -17.28
C LYS A 119 13.16 17.25 -17.73
N LEU A 120 12.59 16.30 -18.47
CA LEU A 120 11.18 16.33 -18.91
C LEU A 120 10.23 16.18 -17.71
N PHE A 121 10.52 15.25 -16.80
CA PHE A 121 9.70 15.05 -15.61
C PHE A 121 9.79 16.22 -14.63
N ALA A 122 10.98 16.83 -14.47
CA ALA A 122 11.14 18.02 -13.65
C ALA A 122 10.29 19.19 -14.18
N GLN A 123 10.29 19.43 -15.50
CA GLN A 123 9.43 20.45 -16.12
C GLN A 123 7.94 20.12 -15.99
N LEU A 124 7.55 18.85 -16.15
CA LEU A 124 6.16 18.45 -16.01
C LEU A 124 5.62 18.62 -14.58
N ILE A 125 6.45 18.36 -13.57
CA ILE A 125 6.05 18.42 -12.15
C ILE A 125 6.14 19.84 -11.61
N PHE A 126 7.16 20.62 -11.98
CA PHE A 126 7.41 21.94 -11.40
C PHE A 126 7.03 23.13 -12.29
N GLY A 127 6.74 22.91 -13.58
CA GLY A 127 6.47 23.97 -14.56
C GLY A 127 7.74 24.69 -14.99
#